data_AF-A0A117NNM3-F1
#
_entry.id   AF-A0A117NNM3-F1
#
_cell.length_a   1.000
_cell.length_b   1.000
_cell.length_c   1.000
_cell.angle_alpha   90.00
_cell.angle_beta   90.00
_cell.angle_gamma   90.00
#
_symmetry.space_group_name_H-M   'P 1'
#
loop_
_entity.id
_entity.type
_entity.pdbx_description
1 polymer ?
#
loop_
_entity_poly.entity_id
_entity_poly.type
_entity_poly.pdbx_seq_one_letter_code
_entity_poly.pdbx_strand_id
1 'polypeptide(L)'
;MVLPSRPSDFDARYLRRLVGTKVTTFYDFDPLQQPSATSASASAGRSWIITEKLSERAVHLTQEDVDMGVGSPMTVGKFLCHLDEDPTQTAFMRIYHQIPITGTEDADLATLAQQIQPPEVCGELESFKLLMSQGCTSVPRFLGYCEKKQGEHDLVPGGYVKYLVWEKVPGESLTEETFLELESPCTTGYPC
;
A
#
# COMPACT_ATOMS: atom_id res chain seq x y z
N MET A 1 3.86 -23.70 -29.27
CA MET A 1 4.69 -22.81 -28.44
C MET A 1 3.71 -21.98 -27.63
N VAL A 2 3.50 -22.33 -26.36
CA VAL A 2 2.54 -21.67 -25.48
C VAL A 2 3.26 -20.43 -24.93
N LEU A 3 2.75 -19.24 -25.25
CA LEU A 3 3.23 -18.01 -24.61
C LEU A 3 2.96 -18.14 -23.10
N PRO A 4 3.94 -17.86 -22.23
CA PRO A 4 3.67 -17.87 -20.80
C PRO A 4 2.59 -16.83 -20.52
N SER A 5 1.48 -17.29 -19.94
CA SER A 5 0.43 -16.42 -19.44
C SER A 5 1.06 -15.42 -18.47
N ARG A 6 0.87 -14.12 -18.74
CA ARG A 6 1.17 -13.05 -17.79
C ARG A 6 0.54 -13.47 -16.44
N PRO A 7 1.31 -13.54 -15.34
CA PRO A 7 0.70 -13.80 -14.03
C PRO A 7 -0.41 -12.77 -13.84
N SER A 8 -1.58 -13.22 -13.40
CA SER A 8 -2.67 -12.31 -13.10
C SER A 8 -2.15 -11.26 -12.11
N ASP A 9 -2.63 -10.01 -12.22
CA ASP A 9 -2.18 -8.89 -11.40
C ASP A 9 -2.23 -9.17 -9.88
N PHE A 10 -2.94 -10.22 -9.45
CA PHE A 10 -3.07 -10.69 -8.07
C PHE A 10 -1.96 -11.64 -7.58
N ASP A 11 -1.10 -12.15 -8.47
CA ASP A 11 -0.02 -13.10 -8.16
C ASP A 11 1.36 -12.44 -8.09
N ALA A 12 1.40 -11.13 -7.86
CA ALA A 12 2.63 -10.47 -7.46
C ALA A 12 3.15 -11.11 -6.15
N ARG A 13 4.44 -11.45 -6.18
CA ARG A 13 5.07 -12.36 -5.24
C ARG A 13 6.26 -11.72 -4.53
N TYR A 14 6.25 -10.39 -4.40
CA TYR A 14 7.31 -9.62 -3.75
C TYR A 14 7.07 -9.47 -2.25
N LEU A 15 5.82 -9.24 -1.82
CA LEU A 15 5.47 -9.03 -0.41
C LEU A 15 5.11 -10.34 0.31
N ARG A 16 6.00 -11.34 0.22
CA ARG A 16 5.82 -12.63 0.91
C ARG A 16 6.31 -12.55 2.35
N ARG A 17 5.75 -13.43 3.20
CA ARG A 17 6.24 -13.68 4.57
C ARG A 17 6.19 -12.44 5.49
N LEU A 18 5.25 -11.52 5.25
CA LEU A 18 5.04 -10.34 6.10
C LEU A 18 4.10 -10.60 7.28
N VAL A 19 3.36 -11.72 7.30
CA VAL A 19 2.50 -12.09 8.44
C VAL A 19 3.36 -12.28 9.70
N GLY A 20 2.95 -11.65 10.79
CA GLY A 20 3.68 -11.57 12.06
C GLY A 20 4.66 -10.40 12.15
N THR A 21 4.92 -9.68 11.05
CA THR A 21 5.81 -8.52 11.07
C THR A 21 5.18 -7.36 11.83
N LYS A 22 5.96 -6.79 12.75
CA LYS A 22 5.62 -5.57 13.49
C LYS A 22 6.06 -4.33 12.74
N VAL A 23 5.12 -3.41 12.47
CA VAL A 23 5.36 -2.13 11.81
C VAL A 23 4.92 -1.00 12.72
N THR A 24 5.82 -0.06 13.00
CA THR A 24 5.49 1.17 13.74
C THR A 24 5.24 2.31 12.76
N THR A 25 4.09 2.96 12.91
CA THR A 25 3.68 4.13 12.13
C THR A 25 3.43 5.33 13.03
N PHE A 26 3.56 6.52 12.46
CA PHE A 26 3.39 7.78 13.16
C PHE A 26 2.18 8.51 12.61
N TYR A 27 1.38 9.07 13.50
CA TYR A 27 0.26 9.93 13.13
C TYR A 27 0.78 11.37 13.06
N ASP A 28 1.26 11.77 11.88
CA ASP A 28 1.69 13.15 11.64
C ASP A 28 0.59 13.90 10.89
N PHE A 29 -0.56 14.00 11.54
CA PHE A 29 -1.70 14.73 11.06
C PHE A 29 -1.99 15.85 12.06
N ASP A 30 -1.27 16.96 11.92
CA ASP A 30 -1.63 18.21 12.59
C ASP A 30 -2.43 19.06 11.59
N PRO A 31 -3.78 19.04 11.64
CA PRO A 31 -4.61 19.85 10.76
C PRO A 31 -4.47 21.37 11.01
N LEU A 32 -3.70 21.79 12.03
CA LEU A 32 -3.47 23.20 12.38
C LEU A 32 -2.06 23.70 12.09
N GLN A 33 -1.16 22.89 11.51
CA GLN A 33 0.18 23.36 11.14
C GLN A 33 0.14 24.25 9.88
N GLN A 34 -0.13 25.54 10.10
CA GLN A 34 0.43 26.61 9.28
C GLN A 34 1.97 26.56 9.36
N PRO A 35 2.71 27.07 8.34
CA PRO A 35 4.16 26.90 8.19
C PRO A 35 5.00 27.76 9.16
N SER A 36 4.60 27.86 10.43
CA SER A 36 5.26 28.69 11.44
C SER A 36 5.55 27.89 12.71
N ALA A 37 6.85 27.72 12.98
CA ALA A 37 7.46 27.38 14.27
C ALA A 37 7.24 25.97 14.84
N THR A 38 8.26 25.14 14.59
CA THR A 38 8.91 24.19 15.51
C THR A 38 8.24 24.01 16.89
N SER A 39 7.29 23.08 16.96
CA SER A 39 7.04 22.32 18.18
C SER A 39 6.81 20.87 17.79
N ALA A 40 7.88 20.09 17.84
CA ALA A 40 7.82 18.64 17.66
C ALA A 40 7.06 18.04 18.84
N SER A 41 5.73 18.04 18.77
CA SER A 41 4.93 17.01 19.42
C SER A 41 5.44 15.70 18.83
N ALA A 42 6.27 14.98 19.58
CA ALA A 42 6.70 13.65 19.19
C ALA A 42 5.44 12.80 19.04
N SER A 43 4.97 12.63 17.82
CA SER A 43 3.79 11.82 17.53
C SER A 43 4.06 10.43 18.10
N ALA A 44 3.25 10.02 19.08
CA ALA A 44 3.43 8.72 19.72
C ALA A 44 3.24 7.64 18.64
N GLY A 45 4.32 6.90 18.36
CA GLY A 45 4.29 5.84 17.35
C GLY A 45 3.34 4.72 17.79
N ARG A 46 2.54 4.22 16.85
CA ARG A 46 1.67 3.05 17.04
C ARG A 46 2.24 1.86 16.29
N SER A 47 2.25 0.70 16.94
CA SER A 47 2.77 -0.52 16.34
C SER A 47 1.64 -1.46 15.93
N TRP A 48 1.80 -2.08 14.77
CA TRP A 48 0.81 -2.96 14.13
C TRP A 48 1.45 -4.30 13.79
N ILE A 49 0.73 -5.38 14.03
CA ILE A 49 1.11 -6.74 13.62
C ILE A 49 0.31 -7.11 12.38
N ILE A 50 0.99 -7.43 11.28
CA ILE A 50 0.36 -7.89 10.04
C ILE A 50 -0.18 -9.30 10.26
N THR A 51 -1.46 -9.52 9.96
CA THR A 51 -2.12 -10.83 10.18
C THR A 51 -2.43 -11.55 8.88
N GLU A 52 -2.77 -10.82 7.82
CA GLU A 52 -3.22 -11.42 6.57
C GLU A 52 -2.84 -10.55 5.38
N LYS A 53 -2.46 -11.19 4.27
CA LYS A 53 -2.29 -10.53 2.97
C LYS A 53 -3.60 -10.65 2.21
N LEU A 54 -4.21 -9.51 1.88
CA LEU A 54 -5.51 -9.45 1.19
C LEU A 54 -5.33 -9.32 -0.32
N SER A 55 -4.36 -8.52 -0.76
CA SER A 55 -4.03 -8.38 -2.19
C SER A 55 -2.60 -7.87 -2.38
N GLU A 56 -2.03 -8.10 -3.55
CA GLU A 56 -0.80 -7.47 -4.02
C GLU A 56 -0.88 -7.27 -5.52
N ARG A 57 -0.40 -6.11 -6.00
CA ARG A 57 -0.25 -5.81 -7.41
C ARG A 57 1.11 -5.18 -7.65
N ALA A 58 1.83 -5.68 -8.64
CA ALA A 58 3.10 -5.13 -9.08
C ALA A 58 2.91 -4.22 -10.30
N VAL A 59 3.61 -3.09 -10.29
CA VAL A 59 3.77 -2.18 -11.42
C VAL A 59 5.21 -2.36 -11.92
N HIS A 60 5.35 -3.21 -12.92
CA HIS A 60 6.61 -3.45 -13.60
C HIS A 60 6.83 -2.35 -14.64
N LEU A 61 7.99 -1.71 -14.59
CA LEU A 61 8.41 -0.71 -15.57
C LEU A 61 9.77 -1.14 -16.16
N THR A 62 9.94 -0.91 -17.45
CA THR A 62 11.23 -1.06 -18.13
C THR A 62 12.11 0.16 -17.90
N GLN A 63 13.38 0.11 -18.30
CA GLN A 63 14.26 1.27 -18.21
C GLN A 63 13.71 2.44 -19.04
N GLU A 64 13.17 2.17 -20.23
CA GLU A 64 12.57 3.18 -21.10
C GLU A 64 11.38 3.88 -20.43
N ASP A 65 10.50 3.13 -19.76
CA ASP A 65 9.37 3.69 -19.01
C ASP A 65 9.83 4.64 -17.90
N VAL A 66 10.88 4.26 -17.16
CA VAL A 66 11.49 5.08 -16.11
C VAL A 66 12.11 6.35 -16.71
N ASP A 67 12.85 6.21 -17.81
CA ASP A 67 13.51 7.33 -18.50
C ASP A 67 12.49 8.31 -19.10
N MET A 68 11.32 7.82 -19.52
CA MET A 68 10.19 8.63 -19.96
C MET A 68 9.40 9.27 -18.81
N GLY A 69 9.72 8.95 -17.55
CA GLY A 69 9.06 9.50 -16.38
C GLY A 69 7.66 8.93 -16.11
N VAL A 70 7.38 7.68 -16.54
CA VAL A 70 6.09 7.00 -16.28
C VAL A 70 5.85 6.80 -14.79
N GLY A 71 6.91 6.62 -14.01
CA GLY A 71 6.86 6.47 -12.55
C GLY A 71 7.97 5.54 -12.04
N SER A 72 7.81 5.08 -10.80
CA SER A 72 8.74 4.13 -10.17
C SER A 72 8.21 2.69 -10.25
N PRO A 73 9.03 1.69 -10.60
CA PRO A 73 8.66 0.29 -10.45
C PRO A 73 8.38 -0.02 -8.97
N MET A 74 7.20 -0.55 -8.67
CA MET A 74 6.80 -0.84 -7.28
C MET A 74 5.81 -1.98 -7.19
N THR A 75 5.76 -2.63 -6.04
CA THR A 75 4.64 -3.50 -5.65
C THR A 75 3.81 -2.82 -4.56
N VAL A 76 2.50 -3.03 -4.61
CA VAL A 76 1.54 -2.46 -3.67
C VAL A 76 0.70 -3.59 -3.10
N GLY A 77 0.78 -3.79 -1.78
CA GLY A 77 0.00 -4.82 -1.09
C GLY A 77 -0.97 -4.23 -0.07
N LYS A 78 -2.15 -4.83 0.03
CA LYS A 78 -3.13 -4.56 1.10
C LYS A 78 -3.12 -5.72 2.08
N PHE A 79 -3.07 -5.38 3.36
CA PHE A 79 -2.99 -6.34 4.46
C PHE A 79 -4.02 -6.02 5.53
N LEU A 80 -4.45 -7.06 6.24
CA LEU A 80 -5.09 -6.92 7.55
C LEU A 80 -3.98 -6.85 8.61
N CYS A 81 -4.17 -5.99 9.60
CA CYS A 81 -3.32 -5.92 10.77
C CYS A 81 -4.15 -5.64 12.03
N HIS A 82 -3.54 -5.81 13.20
CA HIS A 82 -4.09 -5.33 14.47
C HIS A 82 -3.06 -4.51 15.23
N LEU A 83 -3.53 -3.69 16.17
CA LEU A 83 -2.65 -2.96 17.08
C LEU A 83 -1.88 -3.95 17.96
N ASP A 84 -0.58 -3.73 18.14
CA ASP A 84 0.29 -4.60 18.96
C ASP A 84 -0.18 -4.67 20.43
N GLU A 85 -0.66 -3.54 20.95
CA GLU A 85 -1.15 -3.41 22.33
C GLU A 85 -2.57 -3.98 22.53
N ASP A 86 -3.35 -4.10 21.45
CA ASP A 86 -4.75 -4.54 21.50
C ASP A 86 -5.15 -5.26 20.19
N PRO A 87 -5.12 -6.60 20.17
CA PRO A 87 -5.48 -7.39 18.99
C PRO A 87 -6.93 -7.22 18.51
N THR A 88 -7.82 -6.67 19.34
CA THR A 88 -9.22 -6.41 18.94
C THR A 88 -9.33 -5.19 18.02
N GLN A 89 -8.34 -4.29 18.06
CA GLN A 89 -8.28 -3.13 17.20
C GLN A 89 -7.62 -3.49 15.86
N THR A 90 -8.45 -3.94 14.91
CA THR A 90 -8.02 -4.26 13.55
C THR A 90 -7.98 -3.04 12.63
N ALA A 91 -7.09 -3.07 11.66
CA ALA A 91 -6.91 -2.02 10.65
C ALA A 91 -6.52 -2.62 9.30
N PHE A 92 -6.61 -1.81 8.25
CA PHE A 92 -5.96 -2.12 6.98
C PHE A 92 -4.60 -1.44 6.91
N MET A 93 -3.64 -2.14 6.32
CA MET A 93 -2.31 -1.62 6.00
C MET A 93 -2.07 -1.70 4.50
N ARG A 94 -1.58 -0.61 3.90
CA ARG A 94 -0.98 -0.64 2.57
C ARG A 94 0.52 -0.54 2.68
N ILE A 95 1.20 -1.38 1.90
CA ILE A 95 2.65 -1.38 1.77
C ILE A 95 2.97 -1.05 0.31
N TYR A 96 3.71 0.03 0.09
CA TYR A 96 4.37 0.32 -1.17
C TYR A 96 5.84 -0.06 -1.04
N HIS A 97 6.33 -0.92 -1.91
CA HIS A 97 7.70 -1.42 -1.85
C HIS A 97 8.31 -1.28 -3.24
N GLN A 98 9.41 -0.53 -3.35
CA GLN A 98 10.11 -0.41 -4.62
C GLN A 98 10.67 -1.76 -5.06
N ILE A 99 10.47 -2.11 -6.34
CA ILE A 99 10.97 -3.35 -6.95
C ILE A 99 11.99 -3.01 -8.06
N PRO A 100 12.79 -3.98 -8.53
CA PRO A 100 13.75 -3.74 -9.60
C PRO A 100 13.06 -3.32 -10.91
N ILE A 101 13.81 -2.62 -11.75
CA ILE A 101 13.43 -2.38 -13.15
C ILE A 101 13.34 -3.73 -13.87
N THR A 102 12.34 -3.87 -14.74
CA THR A 102 12.06 -5.11 -15.46
C THR A 102 13.28 -5.58 -16.25
N GLY A 103 13.68 -6.84 -16.07
CA GLY A 103 14.84 -7.43 -16.72
C GLY A 103 16.15 -7.29 -15.94
N THR A 104 16.11 -6.72 -14.73
CA THR A 104 17.28 -6.57 -13.84
C THR A 104 17.16 -7.32 -12.53
N GLU A 105 16.11 -8.13 -12.36
CA GLU A 105 15.76 -8.80 -11.11
C GLU A 105 16.87 -9.72 -10.57
N ASP A 106 17.66 -10.31 -11.47
CA ASP A 106 18.78 -11.20 -11.16
C ASP A 106 20.15 -10.49 -11.13
N ALA A 107 20.17 -9.16 -11.24
CA ALA A 107 21.41 -8.38 -11.17
C ALA A 107 22.02 -8.43 -9.76
N ASP A 108 23.31 -8.13 -9.66
CA ASP A 108 23.96 -8.02 -8.36
C ASP A 108 23.40 -6.83 -7.54
N LEU A 109 23.54 -6.91 -6.23
CA LEU A 109 23.00 -5.92 -5.29
C LEU A 109 23.55 -4.50 -5.53
N ALA A 110 24.78 -4.35 -6.06
CA ALA A 110 25.35 -3.04 -6.35
C ALA A 110 24.71 -2.41 -7.58
N THR A 111 24.35 -3.22 -8.57
CA THR A 111 23.56 -2.79 -9.73
C THR A 111 22.13 -2.45 -9.32
N LEU A 112 21.48 -3.26 -8.48
CA LEU A 112 20.14 -2.96 -7.95
C LEU A 112 20.13 -1.67 -7.12
N ALA A 113 21.15 -1.43 -6.29
CA ALA A 113 21.28 -0.21 -5.50
C ALA A 113 21.43 1.07 -6.35
N GLN A 114 21.84 0.96 -7.63
CA GLN A 114 21.86 2.12 -8.54
C GLN A 114 20.46 2.51 -9.02
N GLN A 115 19.46 1.66 -8.82
CA GLN A 115 18.08 1.90 -9.26
C GLN A 115 17.23 2.62 -8.21
N ILE A 116 17.81 3.06 -7.09
CA ILE A 116 17.10 3.81 -6.05
C ILE A 116 16.40 5.00 -6.71
N GLN A 117 15.08 5.01 -6.63
CA GLN A 117 14.29 6.13 -7.10
C GLN A 117 14.13 7.14 -5.96
N PRO A 118 14.06 8.44 -6.26
CA PRO A 118 13.81 9.44 -5.23
C PRO A 118 12.47 9.15 -4.53
N PRO A 119 12.33 9.47 -3.24
CA PRO A 119 11.06 9.39 -2.54
C PRO A 119 9.96 10.18 -3.27
N GLU A 120 9.06 9.48 -3.93
CA GLU A 120 7.91 10.11 -4.57
C GLU A 120 6.85 10.52 -3.54
N VAL A 121 6.10 11.59 -3.80
CA VAL A 121 4.95 11.94 -2.97
C VAL A 121 3.98 10.77 -2.93
N CYS A 122 3.63 10.29 -1.74
CA CYS A 122 2.63 9.25 -1.60
C CYS A 122 1.24 9.86 -1.82
N GLY A 123 0.72 9.79 -3.05
CA GLY A 123 -0.56 10.39 -3.42
C GLY A 123 -1.74 9.93 -2.54
N GLU A 124 -1.72 8.70 -2.04
CA GLU A 124 -2.74 8.23 -1.09
C GLU A 124 -2.64 8.92 0.28
N LEU A 125 -1.42 9.13 0.80
CA LEU A 125 -1.23 9.89 2.03
C LEU A 125 -1.76 11.31 1.88
N GLU A 126 -1.44 11.97 0.77
CA GLU A 126 -1.95 13.32 0.48
C GLU A 126 -3.47 13.34 0.27
N SER A 127 -4.04 12.28 -0.28
CA SER A 127 -5.50 12.13 -0.41
C SER A 127 -6.18 12.01 0.96
N PHE A 128 -5.63 11.19 1.87
CA PHE A 128 -6.11 11.13 3.26
C PHE A 128 -6.00 12.50 3.94
N LYS A 129 -4.87 13.19 3.77
CA LYS A 129 -4.65 14.55 4.28
C LYS A 129 -5.72 15.53 3.82
N LEU A 130 -5.91 15.61 2.52
CA LEU A 130 -6.89 16.52 1.94
C LEU A 130 -8.31 16.18 2.39
N LEU A 131 -8.76 14.94 2.19
CA LEU A 131 -10.16 14.58 2.43
C LEU A 131 -10.55 14.66 3.91
N MET A 132 -9.67 14.25 4.82
CA MET A 132 -9.94 14.41 6.25
C MET A 132 -9.90 15.88 6.69
N SER A 133 -9.01 16.71 6.13
CA SER A 133 -9.00 18.17 6.41
C SER A 133 -10.30 18.86 6.00
N GLN A 134 -10.97 18.34 4.98
CA GLN A 134 -12.28 18.82 4.51
C GLN A 134 -13.46 18.18 5.28
N GLY A 135 -13.20 17.35 6.29
CA GLY A 135 -14.24 16.71 7.09
C GLY A 135 -15.06 15.66 6.32
N CYS A 136 -14.47 15.03 5.28
CA CYS A 136 -15.17 14.02 4.50
C CYS A 136 -15.50 12.78 5.36
N THR A 137 -16.79 12.50 5.52
CA THR A 137 -17.28 11.39 6.37
C THR A 137 -17.18 10.02 5.71
N SER A 138 -16.94 9.96 4.40
CA SER A 138 -16.78 8.71 3.64
C SER A 138 -15.34 8.18 3.65
N VAL A 139 -14.39 8.94 4.20
CA VAL A 139 -12.99 8.52 4.27
C VAL A 139 -12.75 7.82 5.61
N PRO A 140 -12.22 6.57 5.61
CA PRO A 140 -11.85 5.89 6.83
C PRO A 140 -10.83 6.70 7.63
N ARG A 141 -10.86 6.57 8.96
CA ARG A 141 -9.90 7.28 9.80
C ARG A 141 -8.47 6.83 9.48
N PHE A 142 -7.61 7.78 9.15
CA PHE A 142 -6.18 7.54 9.02
C PHE A 142 -5.58 7.19 10.39
N LEU A 143 -4.63 6.26 10.43
CA LEU A 143 -4.06 5.73 11.69
C LEU A 143 -2.55 5.94 11.78
N GLY A 144 -1.85 6.05 10.65
CA GLY A 144 -0.45 6.43 10.63
C GLY A 144 0.26 6.15 9.32
N TYR A 145 1.40 6.81 9.15
CA TYR A 145 2.35 6.65 8.05
C TYR A 145 3.73 6.24 8.57
N CYS A 146 4.48 5.50 7.79
CA CYS A 146 5.92 5.38 7.97
C CYS A 146 6.60 5.17 6.62
N GLU A 147 7.73 5.82 6.41
CA GLU A 147 8.62 5.56 5.29
C GLU A 147 9.96 5.07 5.80
N LYS A 148 10.48 4.02 5.18
CA LYS A 148 11.76 3.40 5.52
C LYS A 148 12.58 3.15 4.26
N LYS A 149 13.88 3.03 4.45
CA LYS A 149 14.77 2.50 3.42
C LYS A 149 14.81 0.97 3.51
N GLN A 150 14.90 0.35 2.34
CA GLN A 150 15.18 -1.07 2.17
C GLN A 150 16.59 -1.41 2.68
N GLY A 151 16.71 -2.60 3.27
CA GLY A 151 17.98 -3.14 3.76
C GLY A 151 18.91 -3.57 2.64
N GLU A 152 20.13 -3.99 3.00
CA GLU A 152 21.20 -4.35 2.05
C GLU A 152 20.88 -5.56 1.17
N HIS A 153 19.92 -6.41 1.60
CA HIS A 153 19.54 -7.65 0.92
C HIS A 153 18.09 -7.65 0.43
N ASP A 154 17.45 -6.47 0.44
CA ASP A 154 16.11 -6.32 -0.11
C ASP A 154 16.15 -6.15 -1.63
N LEU A 155 14.95 -6.07 -2.24
CA LEU A 155 14.74 -6.04 -3.69
C LEU A 155 15.51 -4.91 -4.38
N VAL A 156 15.52 -3.73 -3.77
CA VAL A 156 16.33 -2.58 -4.21
C VAL A 156 17.04 -2.03 -2.98
N PRO A 157 18.30 -2.41 -2.73
CA PRO A 157 19.02 -1.97 -1.55
C PRO A 157 19.06 -0.44 -1.45
N GLY A 158 18.63 0.10 -0.31
CA GLY A 158 18.51 1.54 -0.10
C GLY A 158 17.30 2.24 -0.76
N GLY A 159 16.49 1.51 -1.55
CA GLY A 159 15.21 1.95 -2.09
C GLY A 159 14.18 2.17 -0.97
N TYR A 160 12.93 2.53 -1.31
CA TYR A 160 11.92 2.84 -0.31
C TYR A 160 10.98 1.67 0.03
N VAL A 161 10.42 1.71 1.25
CA VAL A 161 9.21 1.00 1.67
C VAL A 161 8.32 1.97 2.45
N LYS A 162 7.07 2.13 2.05
CA LYS A 162 6.09 3.01 2.69
C LYS A 162 4.94 2.20 3.26
N TYR A 163 4.52 2.55 4.47
CA TYR A 163 3.45 1.91 5.22
C TYR A 163 2.36 2.94 5.52
N LEU A 164 1.14 2.66 5.11
CA LEU A 164 -0.04 3.46 5.42
C LEU A 164 -1.01 2.58 6.19
N VAL A 165 -1.56 3.07 7.30
CA VAL A 165 -2.54 2.33 8.09
C VAL A 165 -3.80 3.19 8.24
N TRP A 166 -4.96 2.57 7.99
CA TRP A 166 -6.26 3.22 8.16
C TRP A 166 -7.28 2.23 8.73
N GLU A 167 -8.37 2.78 9.25
CA GLU A 167 -9.44 2.04 9.90
C GLU A 167 -10.05 0.96 8.99
N LYS A 168 -10.26 -0.23 9.56
CA LYS A 168 -11.14 -1.24 8.97
C LYS A 168 -12.59 -0.92 9.38
N VAL A 169 -13.34 -0.32 8.46
CA VAL A 169 -14.77 -0.06 8.66
C VAL A 169 -15.59 -1.36 8.64
N PRO A 170 -16.75 -1.40 9.32
CA PRO A 170 -17.69 -2.52 9.21
C PRO A 170 -18.15 -2.72 7.76
N GLY A 171 -18.31 -3.97 7.35
CA GLY A 171 -18.76 -4.35 6.02
C GLY A 171 -17.81 -5.29 5.28
N GLU A 172 -18.26 -5.73 4.11
CA GLU A 172 -17.49 -6.56 3.19
C GLU A 172 -17.14 -5.75 1.93
N SER A 173 -15.98 -6.03 1.34
CA SER A 173 -15.62 -5.39 0.07
C SER A 173 -16.46 -6.01 -1.04
N LEU A 174 -17.09 -5.18 -1.85
CA LEU A 174 -17.75 -5.65 -3.07
C LEU A 174 -16.68 -6.21 -4.02
N THR A 175 -16.91 -7.42 -4.50
CA THR A 175 -16.22 -7.98 -5.67
C THR A 175 -16.94 -7.53 -6.95
N GLU A 176 -16.26 -7.58 -8.09
CA GLU A 176 -16.88 -7.33 -9.40
C GLU A 176 -18.11 -8.22 -9.62
N GLU A 177 -18.02 -9.49 -9.24
CA GLU A 177 -19.12 -10.46 -9.30
C GLU A 177 -20.31 -9.99 -8.46
N THR A 178 -20.10 -9.65 -7.18
CA THR A 178 -21.19 -9.17 -6.31
C THR A 178 -21.80 -7.85 -6.78
N PHE A 179 -20.99 -6.96 -7.37
CA PHE A 179 -21.47 -5.69 -7.90
C PHE A 179 -22.42 -5.90 -9.08
N LEU A 180 -22.06 -6.79 -10.01
CA LEU A 180 -22.87 -7.10 -11.19
C LEU A 180 -24.14 -7.90 -10.85
N GLU A 181 -24.11 -8.71 -9.78
CA GLU A 181 -25.30 -9.41 -9.28
C GLU A 181 -26.34 -8.46 -8.68
N LEU A 182 -25.92 -7.34 -8.07
CA LEU A 182 -26.83 -6.30 -7.55
C LEU A 182 -27.64 -5.62 -8.67
N GLU A 183 -27.13 -5.61 -9.90
CA GLU A 183 -27.79 -5.02 -11.07
C GLU A 183 -28.72 -5.99 -11.81
N SER A 184 -28.83 -7.25 -11.38
CA SER A 184 -29.73 -8.23 -12.00
C SER A 184 -31.11 -8.21 -11.31
N PRO A 185 -32.11 -7.47 -11.81
CA PRO A 185 -33.46 -7.56 -11.26
C PRO A 185 -33.97 -9.00 -11.41
N CYS A 186 -34.50 -9.56 -10.31
CA CYS A 186 -35.20 -10.83 -10.29
C CYS A 186 -36.12 -10.98 -11.51
N THR A 187 -35.71 -11.75 -12.51
CA THR A 187 -36.60 -12.24 -13.56
C THR A 187 -37.21 -13.56 -13.09
N THR A 188 -37.90 -13.51 -11.94
CA THR A 188 -38.87 -14.54 -11.55
C THR A 188 -40.23 -13.97 -11.96
N GLY A 189 -40.86 -14.43 -13.03
CA GLY A 189 -41.37 -15.79 -13.10
C GLY A 189 -42.71 -15.88 -12.36
N TYR A 190 -43.74 -15.20 -12.88
CA TYR A 190 -45.13 -15.49 -12.56
C TYR A 190 -45.88 -15.76 -13.87
N PRO A 191 -46.60 -16.90 -13.99
CA PRO A 191 -47.55 -17.10 -15.07
C PRO A 191 -48.95 -16.57 -14.67
N CYS A 192 -49.55 -15.86 -15.63
CA CYS A 192 -50.92 -15.30 -15.70
C CYS A 192 -51.28 -14.14 -14.77
#